data_AF-A0AAV6LF26-F1
#
_entry.id   AF-A0AAV6LF26-F1
#
_cell.length_a   1.000
_cell.length_b   1.000
_cell.length_c   1.000
_cell.angle_alpha   90.00
_cell.angle_beta   90.00
_cell.angle_gamma   90.00
#
_symmetry.space_group_name_H-M   'P 1'
#
loop_
_entity.id
_entity.type
_entity.pdbx_description
1 polymer ?
#
loop_
_entity_poly.entity_id
_entity_poly.type
_entity_poly.pdbx_seq_one_letter_code
_entity_poly.pdbx_strand_id
1 'polypeptide(L)'
;MNICSGEEGKKQMITARETQISRVEAERLRREKLNHRFNELRSVVPNVSKMDRASVLTDAVAYIKQLEAQREELEAQVGVESQTAAKACVGSSSIAGGHHAVPSLGEVEVMIVGSEAMIRVQCVDVNYPCARLMEALRELEIEVYHASMTKVKEIMLQDVVVRVPKGLTSEEALTTAIHRRFQI
;
A
#
# COMPACT_ATOMS: atom_id res chain seq x y z
N MET A 1 -19.85 28.13 -81.52
CA MET A 1 -20.27 27.33 -80.35
C MET A 1 -19.08 27.25 -79.42
N ASN A 2 -19.21 27.70 -78.17
CA ASN A 2 -18.48 27.22 -76.99
C ASN A 2 -18.97 27.98 -75.76
N ILE A 3 -19.78 27.30 -74.94
CA ILE A 3 -20.16 27.71 -73.59
C ILE A 3 -19.69 26.55 -72.70
N CYS A 4 -18.55 26.68 -72.02
CA CYS A 4 -18.24 25.82 -70.87
C CYS A 4 -17.04 26.40 -70.10
N SER A 5 -17.31 27.30 -69.16
CA SER A 5 -16.29 27.79 -68.20
C SER A 5 -16.86 28.01 -66.79
N GLY A 6 -18.07 27.52 -66.50
CA GLY A 6 -18.81 27.84 -65.28
C GLY A 6 -18.82 26.78 -64.17
N GLU A 7 -18.34 25.54 -64.42
CA GLU A 7 -18.46 24.43 -63.46
C GLU A 7 -17.21 24.19 -62.59
N GLU A 8 -16.02 24.56 -63.05
CA GLU A 8 -14.78 24.32 -62.30
C GLU A 8 -14.63 25.25 -61.09
N GLY A 9 -15.01 26.53 -61.22
CA GLY A 9 -14.99 27.49 -60.12
C GLY A 9 -15.97 27.17 -58.98
N LYS A 10 -17.09 26.49 -59.27
CA LYS A 10 -18.05 26.05 -58.26
C LYS A 10 -17.54 24.83 -57.48
N LYS A 11 -16.91 23.87 -58.16
CA LYS A 11 -16.30 22.69 -57.49
C LYS A 11 -15.17 23.08 -56.54
N GLN A 12 -14.28 23.97 -56.96
CA GLN A 12 -13.19 24.46 -56.10
C GLN A 12 -13.69 25.23 -54.87
N MET A 13 -14.77 26.01 -55.01
CA MET A 13 -15.38 26.74 -53.89
C MET A 13 -16.06 25.81 -52.87
N ILE A 14 -16.67 24.70 -53.31
CA ILE A 14 -17.32 23.72 -52.43
C ILE A 14 -16.28 22.94 -51.63
N THR A 15 -15.22 22.43 -52.26
CA THR A 15 -14.15 21.68 -51.58
C THR A 15 -13.38 22.56 -50.57
N ALA A 16 -13.18 23.84 -50.88
CA ALA A 16 -12.58 24.79 -49.93
C ALA A 16 -13.47 25.01 -48.69
N ARG A 17 -14.80 25.04 -48.87
CA ARG A 17 -15.75 25.21 -47.77
C ARG A 17 -15.88 23.94 -46.92
N GLU A 18 -15.88 22.76 -47.53
CA GLU A 18 -15.89 21.46 -46.84
C GLU A 18 -14.62 21.26 -45.99
N THR A 19 -13.45 21.60 -46.53
CA THR A 19 -12.18 21.54 -45.78
C THR A 19 -12.13 22.55 -44.62
N GLN A 20 -12.72 23.74 -44.79
CA GLN A 20 -12.91 24.70 -43.69
C GLN A 20 -13.83 24.16 -42.60
N ILE A 21 -14.97 23.55 -42.95
CA ILE A 21 -15.90 22.93 -42.00
C ILE A 21 -15.20 21.81 -41.22
N SER A 22 -14.47 20.92 -41.91
CA SER A 22 -13.69 19.85 -41.28
C SER A 22 -12.63 20.38 -40.32
N ARG A 23 -11.94 21.49 -40.67
CA ARG A 23 -10.96 22.14 -39.77
C ARG A 23 -11.60 22.72 -38.51
N VAL A 24 -12.80 23.31 -38.64
CA VAL A 24 -13.56 23.85 -37.50
C VAL A 24 -14.02 22.71 -36.58
N GLU A 25 -14.50 21.61 -37.14
CA GLU A 25 -14.91 20.43 -36.37
C GLU A 25 -13.73 19.77 -35.64
N ALA A 26 -12.58 19.65 -36.31
CA ALA A 26 -11.35 19.13 -35.68
C ALA A 26 -10.91 19.99 -34.49
N GLU A 27 -10.98 21.32 -34.61
CA GLU A 27 -10.66 22.23 -33.50
C GLU A 27 -11.70 22.16 -32.37
N ARG A 28 -12.99 21.98 -32.70
CA ARG A 28 -14.04 21.76 -31.70
C ARG A 28 -13.76 20.50 -30.87
N LEU A 29 -13.51 19.37 -31.54
CA LEU A 29 -13.20 18.10 -30.87
C LEU A 29 -11.93 18.20 -30.01
N ARG A 30 -10.91 18.91 -30.51
CA ARG A 30 -9.69 19.19 -29.73
C ARG A 30 -10.01 19.94 -28.43
N ARG A 31 -10.86 20.97 -28.48
CA ARG A 31 -11.27 21.75 -27.30
C ARG A 31 -12.13 20.93 -26.34
N GLU A 32 -13.05 20.13 -26.86
CA GLU A 32 -13.88 19.22 -26.04
C GLU A 32 -13.01 18.21 -25.29
N LYS A 33 -12.06 17.58 -25.98
CA LYS A 33 -11.10 16.65 -25.36
C LYS A 33 -10.25 17.32 -24.28
N LEU A 34 -9.80 18.55 -24.51
CA LEU A 34 -9.02 19.31 -23.52
C LEU A 34 -9.89 19.65 -22.30
N ASN A 35 -11.12 20.12 -22.51
CA ASN A 35 -12.05 20.43 -21.43
C ASN A 35 -12.42 19.20 -20.61
N HIS A 36 -12.59 18.04 -21.26
CA HIS A 36 -12.86 16.78 -20.57
C HIS A 36 -11.74 16.43 -19.60
N ARG A 37 -10.49 16.39 -20.08
CA ARG A 37 -9.30 16.17 -19.24
C ARG A 37 -9.17 17.19 -18.11
N PHE A 38 -9.57 18.43 -18.37
CA PHE A 38 -9.56 19.49 -17.37
C PHE A 38 -10.57 19.24 -16.24
N ASN A 39 -11.75 18.74 -16.57
CA ASN A 39 -12.77 18.35 -15.58
C ASN A 39 -12.36 17.10 -14.81
N GLU A 40 -11.72 16.12 -15.46
CA GLU A 40 -11.13 14.96 -14.78
C GLU A 40 -10.09 15.41 -13.75
N LEU A 41 -9.17 16.30 -14.13
CA LEU A 41 -8.17 16.85 -13.21
C LEU A 41 -8.81 17.52 -11.99
N ARG A 42 -9.90 18.26 -12.17
CA ARG A 42 -10.63 18.89 -11.05
C ARG A 42 -11.23 17.89 -10.08
N SER A 43 -11.64 16.71 -10.56
CA SER A 43 -12.26 15.69 -9.70
C SER A 43 -11.25 15.03 -8.75
N VAL A 44 -9.95 15.07 -9.09
CA VAL A 44 -8.88 14.41 -8.31
C VAL A 44 -8.06 15.36 -7.44
N VAL A 45 -8.12 16.68 -7.69
CA VAL A 45 -7.37 17.68 -6.91
C VAL A 45 -8.24 18.19 -5.75
N PRO A 46 -7.79 18.08 -4.49
CA PRO A 46 -8.54 18.58 -3.35
C PRO A 46 -8.51 20.11 -3.28
N ASN A 47 -9.60 20.72 -2.77
CA ASN A 47 -9.70 22.15 -2.47
C ASN A 47 -9.37 23.08 -3.64
N VAL A 48 -10.02 22.87 -4.80
CA VAL A 48 -9.90 23.78 -5.95
C VAL A 48 -10.37 25.18 -5.55
N SER A 49 -9.41 26.10 -5.35
CA SER A 49 -9.65 27.42 -4.74
C SER A 49 -10.58 28.28 -5.60
N LYS A 50 -10.50 28.10 -6.92
CA LYS A 50 -11.30 28.81 -7.92
C LYS A 50 -11.57 27.94 -9.14
N MET A 51 -12.69 28.21 -9.82
CA MET A 51 -13.08 27.51 -11.06
C MET A 51 -12.41 28.06 -12.33
N ASP A 52 -11.37 28.89 -12.23
CA ASP A 52 -10.62 29.33 -13.40
C ASP A 52 -9.55 28.30 -13.78
N ARG A 53 -9.04 28.39 -15.02
CA ARG A 53 -8.10 27.38 -15.52
C ARG A 53 -6.72 27.46 -14.90
N ALA A 54 -6.27 28.66 -14.53
CA ALA A 54 -4.93 28.85 -14.00
C ALA A 54 -4.86 28.34 -12.56
N SER A 55 -5.83 28.69 -11.71
CA SER A 55 -5.88 28.27 -10.32
C SER A 55 -5.90 26.74 -10.17
N VAL A 56 -6.70 26.03 -10.97
CA VAL A 56 -6.74 24.55 -10.94
C VAL A 56 -5.37 23.94 -11.26
N LEU A 57 -4.63 24.51 -12.22
CA LEU A 57 -3.30 24.01 -12.57
C LEU A 57 -2.28 24.31 -11.47
N THR A 58 -2.36 25.49 -10.85
CA THR A 58 -1.54 25.85 -9.70
C THR A 58 -1.80 24.92 -8.50
N ASP A 59 -3.08 24.68 -8.19
CA ASP A 59 -3.51 23.78 -7.11
C ASP A 59 -3.06 22.34 -7.38
N ALA A 60 -3.17 21.87 -8.63
CA ALA A 60 -2.69 20.54 -9.03
C ALA A 60 -1.18 20.37 -8.82
N VAL A 61 -0.39 21.38 -9.19
CA VAL A 61 1.07 21.36 -8.99
C VAL A 61 1.42 21.37 -7.50
N ALA A 62 0.72 22.18 -6.71
CA ALA A 62 0.91 22.21 -5.26
C ALA A 62 0.59 20.86 -4.62
N TYR A 63 -0.49 20.21 -5.04
CA TYR A 63 -0.89 18.91 -4.52
C TYR A 63 0.11 17.80 -4.88
N ILE A 64 0.63 17.77 -6.10
CA ILE A 64 1.69 16.82 -6.49
C ILE A 64 2.92 16.97 -5.60
N LYS A 65 3.38 18.20 -5.36
CA LYS A 65 4.53 18.46 -4.47
C LYS A 65 4.27 18.00 -3.03
N GLN A 66 3.05 18.20 -2.54
CA GLN A 66 2.66 17.72 -1.22
C GLN A 66 2.71 16.18 -1.16
N LEU A 67 2.20 15.49 -2.18
CA LEU A 67 2.25 14.03 -2.25
C LEU A 67 3.68 13.50 -2.37
N GLU A 68 4.55 14.18 -3.12
CA GLU A 68 5.98 13.84 -3.22
C GLU A 68 6.68 13.98 -1.85
N ALA A 69 6.42 15.07 -1.12
CA ALA A 69 6.95 15.27 0.22
C ALA A 69 6.44 14.21 1.22
N GLN A 70 5.15 13.87 1.16
CA GLN A 70 4.58 12.80 1.99
C GLN A 70 5.19 11.44 1.66
N ARG A 71 5.44 11.15 0.38
CA ARG A 71 6.13 9.92 -0.03
C ARG A 71 7.54 9.89 0.53
N GLU A 72 8.31 10.98 0.42
CA GLU A 72 9.68 11.05 0.94
C GLU A 72 9.72 10.88 2.47
N GLU A 73 8.79 11.51 3.20
CA GLU A 73 8.66 11.35 4.65
C GLU A 73 8.37 9.89 5.04
N LEU A 74 7.41 9.25 4.35
CA LEU A 74 7.07 7.84 4.58
C LEU A 74 8.22 6.90 4.20
N GLU A 75 8.93 7.16 3.10
CA GLU A 75 10.10 6.37 2.70
C GLU A 75 11.29 6.57 3.65
N ALA A 76 11.47 7.78 4.21
CA ALA A 76 12.46 8.04 5.23
C ALA A 76 12.14 7.33 6.55
N GLN A 77 10.86 7.29 6.96
CA GLN A 77 10.41 6.52 8.11
C GLN A 77 10.80 5.03 7.94
N VAL A 78 10.41 4.43 6.82
CA VAL A 78 10.73 3.02 6.48
C VAL A 78 12.24 2.78 6.29
N GLY A 79 12.96 3.76 5.74
CA GLY A 79 14.40 3.68 5.45
C GLY A 79 15.30 3.84 6.68
N VAL A 80 14.84 4.53 7.73
CA VAL A 80 15.53 4.62 9.02
C VAL A 80 15.30 3.35 9.84
N GLU A 81 14.11 2.75 9.76
CA GLU A 81 13.79 1.48 10.42
C GLU A 81 14.50 0.28 9.76
N SER A 82 14.81 0.35 8.46
CA SER A 82 15.61 -0.68 7.77
C SER A 82 17.14 -0.56 7.98
N GLN A 83 17.68 0.59 8.43
CA GLN A 83 19.13 0.81 8.50
C GLN A 83 19.75 0.61 9.89
N THR A 84 18.96 0.49 10.96
CA THR A 84 19.44 -0.03 12.26
C THR A 84 19.47 -1.56 12.32
N ALA A 85 18.89 -2.26 11.33
CA ALA A 85 18.94 -3.72 11.24
C ALA A 85 20.09 -4.26 10.37
N ALA A 86 20.66 -3.44 9.47
CA ALA A 86 21.60 -3.94 8.43
C ALA A 86 23.10 -3.66 8.70
N LYS A 87 23.48 -3.03 9.82
CA LYS A 87 24.88 -2.64 10.09
C LYS A 87 25.55 -3.37 11.27
N ALA A 88 25.20 -4.64 11.48
CA ALA A 88 25.90 -5.51 12.42
C ALA A 88 26.06 -6.95 11.89
N CYS A 89 26.65 -7.16 10.72
CA CYS A 89 27.28 -8.45 10.37
C CYS A 89 28.19 -8.36 9.12
N VAL A 90 29.28 -7.59 9.23
CA VAL A 90 30.50 -7.90 8.46
C VAL A 90 31.51 -8.42 9.46
N GLY A 91 31.71 -9.74 9.50
CA GLY A 91 32.67 -10.34 10.42
C GLY A 91 32.67 -11.86 10.46
N SER A 92 33.48 -12.44 9.58
CA SER A 92 34.17 -13.74 9.71
C SER A 92 33.39 -15.04 9.53
N SER A 93 33.57 -15.58 8.32
CA SER A 93 33.46 -17.01 8.01
C SER A 93 34.44 -17.83 8.85
N SER A 94 33.92 -18.78 9.64
CA SER A 94 34.64 -20.00 10.01
C SER A 94 33.67 -21.12 10.38
N ILE A 95 33.97 -22.31 9.89
CA ILE A 95 33.17 -23.52 9.91
C ILE A 95 33.34 -24.23 11.26
N ALA A 96 32.24 -24.54 11.96
CA ALA A 96 31.96 -25.81 12.68
C ALA A 96 30.98 -25.62 13.86
N GLY A 97 29.88 -26.38 13.85
CA GLY A 97 29.16 -26.92 15.02
C GLY A 97 28.58 -25.97 16.06
N GLY A 98 27.25 -25.83 16.08
CA GLY A 98 26.52 -25.27 17.22
C GLY A 98 25.27 -24.50 16.81
N HIS A 99 24.14 -24.82 17.43
CA HIS A 99 22.85 -24.14 17.24
C HIS A 99 23.02 -22.62 17.39
N HIS A 100 22.74 -21.85 16.34
CA HIS A 100 22.65 -20.39 16.42
C HIS A 100 21.23 -19.96 16.07
N ALA A 101 20.52 -19.57 17.13
CA ALA A 101 19.23 -18.93 17.09
C ALA A 101 19.29 -17.66 16.21
N VAL A 102 18.36 -17.60 15.27
CA VAL A 102 17.95 -16.39 14.56
C VAL A 102 17.55 -15.33 15.60
N PRO A 103 17.90 -14.05 15.44
CA PRO A 103 17.49 -13.01 16.38
C PRO A 103 15.98 -12.76 16.21
N SER A 104 15.17 -13.25 17.14
CA SER A 104 13.71 -13.07 17.12
C SER A 104 13.34 -11.63 17.49
N LEU A 105 12.81 -10.87 16.53
CA LEU A 105 12.33 -9.50 16.70
C LEU A 105 10.87 -9.44 17.19
N GLY A 106 10.54 -10.26 18.19
CA GLY A 106 9.21 -10.26 18.77
C GLY A 106 9.15 -11.03 20.09
N GLU A 107 8.38 -10.49 21.02
CA GLU A 107 8.21 -10.99 22.38
C GLU A 107 6.84 -11.69 22.47
N VAL A 108 6.84 -12.94 22.94
CA VAL A 108 5.60 -13.68 23.25
C VAL A 108 5.56 -13.91 24.75
N GLU A 109 4.52 -13.38 25.37
CA GLU A 109 4.18 -13.61 26.77
C GLU A 109 2.93 -14.50 26.84
N VAL A 110 2.95 -15.49 27.72
CA VAL A 110 1.83 -16.41 27.91
C VAL A 110 1.46 -16.39 29.39
N MET A 111 0.17 -16.24 29.69
CA MET A 111 -0.32 -16.26 31.07
C MET A 111 -1.47 -17.25 31.18
N ILE A 112 -1.28 -18.31 31.96
CA ILE A 112 -2.30 -19.34 32.16
C ILE A 112 -3.21 -18.95 33.32
N VAL A 113 -4.53 -18.95 33.08
CA VAL A 113 -5.57 -18.68 34.07
C VAL A 113 -6.59 -19.83 34.05
N GLY A 114 -6.40 -20.80 34.94
CA GLY A 114 -7.31 -21.95 35.05
C GLY A 114 -7.27 -22.85 33.81
N SER A 115 -8.35 -22.87 33.05
CA SER A 115 -8.47 -23.65 31.79
C SER A 115 -8.22 -22.82 30.53
N GLU A 116 -7.92 -21.54 30.69
CA GLU A 116 -7.67 -20.58 29.61
C GLU A 116 -6.24 -20.05 29.71
N ALA A 117 -5.69 -19.61 28.59
CA ALA A 117 -4.42 -18.91 28.54
C ALA A 117 -4.56 -17.63 27.70
N MET A 118 -3.93 -16.56 28.17
CA MET A 118 -3.77 -15.33 27.42
C MET A 118 -2.39 -15.33 26.77
N ILE A 119 -2.33 -15.20 25.45
CA ILE A 119 -1.11 -15.09 24.67
C ILE A 119 -1.02 -13.64 24.20
N ARG A 120 0.05 -12.95 24.58
CA ARG A 120 0.36 -11.59 24.13
C ARG A 120 1.57 -11.65 23.23
N VAL A 121 1.42 -11.18 22.00
CA VAL A 121 2.48 -11.16 20.99
C VAL A 121 2.75 -9.72 20.60
N GLN A 122 4.00 -9.31 20.74
CA GLN A 122 4.50 -8.03 20.25
C GLN A 122 5.52 -8.28 19.14
N CYS A 123 5.24 -7.78 17.94
CA CYS A 123 6.13 -7.94 16.79
C CYS A 123 6.00 -6.76 15.84
N VAL A 124 6.92 -6.64 14.88
CA VAL A 124 6.81 -5.65 13.80
C VAL A 124 5.72 -6.10 12.82
N ASP A 125 4.91 -5.17 12.31
CA ASP A 125 3.84 -5.43 11.33
C ASP A 125 4.40 -5.68 9.90
N VAL A 126 5.15 -6.77 9.77
CA VAL A 126 5.74 -7.24 8.51
C VAL A 126 5.28 -8.67 8.24
N ASN A 127 4.88 -8.94 7.01
CA ASN A 127 4.45 -10.27 6.57
C ASN A 127 3.24 -10.84 7.34
N TYR A 128 2.26 -9.98 7.65
CA TYR A 128 0.98 -10.33 8.26
C TYR A 128 1.08 -11.20 9.52
N PRO A 129 1.72 -10.71 10.61
CA PRO A 129 1.97 -11.52 11.80
C PRO A 129 0.70 -12.12 12.42
N CYS A 130 -0.42 -11.38 12.47
CA CYS A 130 -1.66 -11.96 13.00
C CYS A 130 -2.14 -13.20 12.25
N ALA A 131 -2.04 -13.22 10.93
CA ALA A 131 -2.43 -14.40 10.15
C ALA A 131 -1.52 -15.58 10.48
N ARG A 132 -0.21 -15.34 10.61
CA ARG A 132 0.79 -16.34 10.96
C ARG A 132 0.60 -16.89 12.37
N LEU A 133 0.24 -16.04 13.34
CA LEU A 133 -0.06 -16.50 14.70
C LEU A 133 -1.30 -17.38 14.71
N MET A 134 -2.37 -16.95 14.03
CA MET A 134 -3.60 -17.73 13.94
C MET A 134 -3.39 -19.07 13.22
N GLU A 135 -2.51 -19.10 12.22
CA GLU A 135 -2.08 -20.34 11.56
C GLU A 135 -1.30 -21.26 12.52
N ALA A 136 -0.35 -20.73 13.28
CA ALA A 136 0.38 -21.49 14.29
C ALA A 136 -0.54 -22.08 15.36
N LEU A 137 -1.52 -21.30 15.85
CA LEU A 137 -2.51 -21.78 16.83
C LEU A 137 -3.40 -22.87 16.24
N ARG A 138 -3.80 -22.74 14.97
CA ARG A 138 -4.56 -23.77 14.25
C ARG A 138 -3.78 -25.07 14.10
N GLU A 139 -2.49 -25.00 13.76
CA GLU A 139 -1.62 -26.18 13.64
C GLU A 139 -1.37 -26.90 14.97
N LEU A 140 -1.42 -26.16 16.08
CA LEU A 140 -1.33 -26.71 17.43
C LEU A 140 -2.68 -27.21 17.96
N GLU A 141 -3.74 -27.15 17.15
CA GLU A 141 -5.12 -27.52 17.52
C GLU A 141 -5.63 -26.77 18.76
N ILE A 142 -5.21 -25.50 18.91
CA ILE A 142 -5.61 -24.65 20.02
C ILE A 142 -6.92 -23.92 19.68
N GLU A 143 -7.94 -24.10 20.52
CA GLU A 143 -9.22 -23.40 20.41
C GLU A 143 -9.06 -21.93 20.85
N VAL A 144 -9.38 -20.99 19.95
CA VAL A 144 -9.34 -19.55 20.21
C VAL A 144 -10.73 -19.05 20.61
N TYR A 145 -10.85 -18.42 21.78
CA TYR A 145 -12.10 -17.80 22.24
C TYR A 145 -12.22 -16.34 21.82
N HIS A 146 -11.12 -15.60 22.00
CA HIS A 146 -11.07 -14.19 21.69
C HIS A 146 -9.71 -13.85 21.12
N ALA A 147 -9.68 -13.01 20.09
CA ALA A 147 -8.45 -12.47 19.52
C ALA A 147 -8.67 -10.99 19.24
N SER A 148 -7.75 -10.17 19.73
CA SER A 148 -7.69 -8.74 19.45
C SER A 148 -6.35 -8.42 18.79
N MET A 149 -6.37 -7.52 17.81
CA MET A 149 -5.18 -7.04 17.11
C MET A 149 -5.21 -5.52 17.14
N THR A 150 -4.08 -4.92 17.54
CA THR A 150 -3.87 -3.47 17.49
C THR A 150 -2.54 -3.18 16.81
N LYS A 151 -2.54 -2.24 15.86
CA LYS A 151 -1.32 -1.70 15.28
C LYS A 151 -1.02 -0.34 15.88
N VAL A 152 0.18 -0.17 16.44
CA VAL A 152 0.69 1.09 16.96
C VAL A 152 2.01 1.40 16.25
N LYS A 153 2.00 2.37 15.33
CA LYS A 153 3.12 2.65 14.41
C LYS A 153 3.50 1.39 13.62
N GLU A 154 4.73 0.91 13.76
CA GLU A 154 5.22 -0.32 13.14
C GLU A 154 5.02 -1.57 13.99
N ILE A 155 4.56 -1.41 15.24
CA ILE A 155 4.41 -2.53 16.17
C ILE A 155 2.98 -3.05 16.11
N MET A 156 2.85 -4.35 15.87
CA MET A 156 1.64 -5.09 16.08
C MET A 156 1.63 -5.70 17.48
N LEU A 157 0.52 -5.45 18.18
CA LEU A 157 0.18 -6.07 19.45
C LEU A 157 -1.03 -6.99 19.22
N GLN A 158 -0.89 -8.25 19.59
CA GLN A 158 -1.95 -9.23 19.47
C GLN A 158 -2.17 -9.92 20.81
N ASP A 159 -3.40 -9.83 21.31
CA ASP A 159 -3.82 -10.50 22.53
C ASP A 159 -4.83 -11.58 22.17
N VAL A 160 -4.53 -12.83 22.50
CA VAL A 160 -5.36 -13.99 22.16
C VAL A 160 -5.69 -14.76 23.43
N VAL A 161 -6.98 -14.94 23.70
CA VAL A 161 -7.48 -15.84 24.74
C VAL A 161 -7.76 -17.18 24.10
N VAL A 162 -7.08 -18.20 24.57
CA VAL A 162 -7.17 -19.57 24.08
C VAL A 162 -7.53 -20.53 25.19
N ARG A 163 -8.08 -21.69 24.82
CA ARG A 163 -8.20 -22.82 25.71
C ARG A 163 -6.84 -23.48 25.91
N VAL A 164 -6.47 -23.78 27.15
CA VAL A 164 -5.23 -24.53 27.45
C VAL A 164 -5.33 -25.92 26.83
N PRO A 165 -4.46 -26.29 25.87
CA PRO A 165 -4.50 -27.61 25.27
C PRO A 165 -4.04 -28.66 26.27
N LYS A 166 -4.65 -29.85 26.23
CA LYS A 166 -4.49 -30.91 27.24
C LYS A 166 -3.04 -31.47 27.35
N GLY A 167 -2.15 -31.10 26.43
CA GLY A 167 -0.74 -31.51 26.40
C GLY A 167 0.29 -30.40 26.63
N LEU A 168 -0.10 -29.12 26.70
CA LEU A 168 0.80 -27.98 26.96
C LEU A 168 0.31 -27.21 28.19
N THR A 169 0.37 -27.86 29.35
CA THR A 169 -0.06 -27.28 30.63
C THR A 169 1.01 -26.36 31.25
N SER A 170 2.25 -26.40 30.75
CA SER A 170 3.32 -25.50 31.15
C SER A 170 3.34 -24.27 30.26
N GLU A 171 3.44 -23.09 30.88
CA GLU A 171 3.64 -21.81 30.21
C GLU A 171 4.84 -21.86 29.26
N GLU A 172 5.97 -22.38 29.71
CA GLU A 172 7.19 -22.52 28.90
C GLU A 172 6.98 -23.42 27.68
N ALA A 173 6.21 -24.49 27.81
CA ALA A 173 5.93 -25.42 26.72
C ALA A 173 5.04 -24.77 25.66
N LEU A 174 4.03 -23.99 26.09
CA LEU A 174 3.14 -23.25 25.21
C LEU A 174 3.89 -22.11 24.49
N THR A 175 4.68 -21.32 25.23
CA THR A 175 5.55 -20.27 24.67
C THR A 175 6.52 -20.85 23.65
N THR A 176 7.20 -21.96 23.98
CA THR A 176 8.15 -22.63 23.06
C THR A 176 7.46 -23.16 21.81
N ALA A 177 6.28 -23.76 21.96
CA ALA A 177 5.50 -24.29 20.84
C ALA A 177 5.05 -23.17 19.88
N ILE A 178 4.59 -22.05 20.45
CA ILE A 178 4.20 -20.86 19.69
C ILE A 178 5.43 -20.26 19.00
N HIS A 179 6.52 -19.98 19.72
CA HIS A 179 7.77 -19.45 19.13
C HIS A 179 8.29 -20.31 17.97
N ARG A 180 8.24 -21.64 18.09
CA ARG A 180 8.74 -22.55 17.05
C ARG A 180 7.93 -22.47 15.75
N ARG A 181 6.61 -22.27 15.84
CA ARG A 181 5.69 -22.24 14.70
C ARG A 181 5.51 -20.82 14.16
N PHE A 182 5.43 -19.87 15.06
CA PHE A 182 5.38 -18.44 14.82
C PHE A 182 6.81 -17.90 14.66
N GLN A 183 7.61 -18.42 13.72
CA GLN A 183 9.00 -18.00 13.49
C GLN A 183 9.12 -16.48 13.34
N ILE A 184 9.49 -15.77 14.40
CA ILE A 184 9.90 -14.37 14.36
C ILE A 184 11.42 -14.35 14.24
#